data_AF-A0A1F6A2A4-F1
#
_entry.id   AF-A0A1F6A2A4-F1
#
_cell.length_a   1.000
_cell.length_b   1.000
_cell.length_c   1.000
_cell.angle_alpha   90.00
_cell.angle_beta   90.00
_cell.angle_gamma   90.00
#
_symmetry.space_group_name_H-M   'P 1'
#
loop_
_entity.id
_entity.type
_entity.pdbx_description
1 polymer ?
#
loop_
_entity_poly.entity_id
_entity_poly.type
_entity_poly.pdbx_seq_one_letter_code
_entity_poly.pdbx_strand_id
1 'polypeptide(L)'
;MKILLVFATNSGGTQLASQIVAETLTKNNHQVTVKEVREVSPADFAAADLIILASPSWDYESLEGQPHPDYRPFMEGIKDQKFAGKKFAVIGLGDSSYTYFCGAVNVLEDFIKKIDGTLVTDSIKIDGFYLDQSTNSQKLDMWAQNLAEKIS
;
A
#
# COMPACT_ATOMS: atom_id res chain seq x y z
N MET A 1 3.89 14.19 -9.74
CA MET A 1 4.69 13.70 -8.59
C MET A 1 5.41 12.42 -8.94
N LYS A 2 6.51 12.14 -8.24
CA LYS A 2 7.16 10.82 -8.19
C LYS A 2 6.47 9.98 -7.11
N ILE A 3 5.91 8.85 -7.50
CA ILE A 3 5.16 7.95 -6.63
C ILE A 3 5.89 6.61 -6.57
N LEU A 4 6.21 6.17 -5.35
CA LEU A 4 6.71 4.82 -5.11
C LEU A 4 5.57 3.95 -4.59
N LEU A 5 5.16 2.95 -5.35
CA LEU A 5 4.19 1.96 -4.92
C LEU A 5 4.93 0.69 -4.52
N VAL A 6 4.96 0.43 -3.23
CA VAL A 6 5.59 -0.74 -2.62
C VAL A 6 4.53 -1.80 -2.39
N PHE A 7 4.76 -3.03 -2.83
CA PHE A 7 3.84 -4.12 -2.58
C PHE A 7 4.53 -5.38 -2.07
N ALA A 8 3.75 -6.26 -1.46
CA ALA A 8 4.10 -7.65 -1.24
C ALA A 8 2.88 -8.52 -1.56
N THR A 9 3.07 -9.76 -2.00
CA THR A 9 1.97 -10.61 -2.45
C THR A 9 2.31 -12.09 -2.27
N ASN A 10 1.31 -12.94 -2.03
CA ASN A 10 1.47 -14.40 -2.04
C ASN A 10 0.97 -15.01 -3.35
N SER A 11 -0.19 -14.55 -3.82
CA SER A 11 -0.94 -15.15 -4.93
C SER A 11 -1.16 -14.19 -6.11
N GLY A 12 -0.46 -13.06 -6.13
CA GLY A 12 -0.53 -12.07 -7.21
C GLY A 12 -1.61 -11.00 -7.06
N GLY A 13 -2.62 -11.18 -6.20
CA GLY A 13 -3.72 -10.21 -6.05
C GLY A 13 -3.26 -8.80 -5.71
N THR A 14 -2.35 -8.66 -4.74
CA THR A 14 -1.81 -7.35 -4.34
C THR A 14 -0.95 -6.72 -5.43
N GLN A 15 -0.23 -7.53 -6.21
CA GLN A 15 0.55 -7.07 -7.35
C GLN A 15 -0.35 -6.50 -8.45
N LEU A 16 -1.42 -7.22 -8.81
CA LEU A 16 -2.39 -6.74 -9.79
C LEU A 16 -3.08 -5.47 -9.31
N ALA A 17 -3.49 -5.42 -8.04
CA ALA A 17 -4.07 -4.22 -7.44
C ALA A 17 -3.12 -3.02 -7.53
N SER A 18 -1.83 -3.26 -7.26
CA SER A 18 -0.77 -2.25 -7.38
C SER A 18 -0.59 -1.77 -8.81
N GLN A 19 -0.61 -2.68 -9.79
CA GLN A 19 -0.52 -2.35 -11.21
C GLN A 19 -1.69 -1.49 -11.68
N ILE A 20 -2.93 -1.83 -11.29
CA ILE A 20 -4.13 -1.04 -11.60
C ILE A 20 -3.98 0.40 -11.10
N VAL A 21 -3.63 0.56 -9.81
CA VAL A 21 -3.44 1.90 -9.22
C VAL A 21 -2.31 2.66 -9.92
N ALA A 22 -1.20 2.00 -10.24
CA ALA A 22 -0.08 2.62 -10.92
C ALA A 22 -0.43 3.09 -12.34
N GLU A 23 -1.19 2.30 -13.10
CA GLU A 23 -1.69 2.67 -14.42
C GLU A 23 -2.59 3.91 -14.35
N THR A 24 -3.53 3.93 -13.41
CA THR A 24 -4.45 5.06 -13.21
C THR A 24 -3.71 6.35 -12.84
N LEU A 25 -2.75 6.28 -11.91
CA LEU A 25 -1.93 7.44 -11.53
C LEU A 25 -1.01 7.90 -12.67
N THR A 26 -0.49 6.98 -13.48
CA THR A 26 0.33 7.31 -14.66
C THR A 26 -0.50 8.04 -15.73
N LYS A 27 -1.74 7.61 -15.97
CA LYS A 27 -2.69 8.30 -16.86
C LYS A 27 -3.01 9.73 -16.38
N ASN A 28 -2.86 9.99 -15.08
CA ASN A 28 -3.00 11.31 -14.46
C ASN A 28 -1.66 12.07 -14.33
N ASN A 29 -0.71 11.83 -15.24
CA ASN A 29 0.57 12.57 -15.32
C ASN A 29 1.48 12.45 -14.08
N HIS A 30 1.39 11.34 -13.34
CA HIS A 30 2.35 11.03 -12.28
C HIS A 30 3.40 10.00 -12.75
N GLN A 31 4.61 10.09 -12.20
CA GLN A 31 5.67 9.12 -12.44
C GLN A 31 5.61 8.03 -11.37
N VAL A 32 5.07 6.86 -11.70
CA VAL A 32 4.90 5.76 -10.74
C VAL A 32 5.97 4.70 -10.92
N THR A 33 6.62 4.31 -9.83
CA THR A 33 7.53 3.17 -9.76
C THR A 33 6.89 2.11 -8.86
N VAL A 34 6.66 0.91 -9.39
CA VAL A 34 6.11 -0.22 -8.64
C VAL A 34 7.25 -1.16 -8.27
N LYS A 35 7.40 -1.49 -6.98
CA LYS A 35 8.45 -2.39 -6.48
C LYS A 35 7.90 -3.36 -5.46
N GLU A 36 8.43 -4.58 -5.48
CA GLU A 36 8.28 -5.49 -4.34
C GLU A 36 9.02 -4.92 -3.13
N VAL A 37 8.46 -5.09 -1.93
CA VAL A 37 9.03 -4.54 -0.69
C VAL A 37 10.46 -5.00 -0.43
N ARG A 38 10.83 -6.20 -0.87
CA ARG A 38 12.18 -6.76 -0.77
C ARG A 38 13.21 -6.03 -1.65
N GLU A 39 12.75 -5.32 -2.68
CA GLU A 39 13.59 -4.62 -3.66
C GLU A 39 13.67 -3.11 -3.39
N VAL A 40 12.97 -2.63 -2.36
CA VAL A 40 12.96 -1.23 -1.98
C VAL A 40 14.26 -0.87 -1.28
N SER A 41 14.88 0.21 -1.76
CA SER A 41 16.06 0.82 -1.13
C SER A 41 15.69 2.12 -0.41
N PRO A 42 16.53 2.59 0.55
CA PRO A 42 16.36 3.91 1.14
C PRO A 42 16.36 5.06 0.12
N ALA A 43 17.09 4.89 -0.99
CA ALA A 43 17.13 5.88 -2.07
C ALA A 43 15.77 6.02 -2.78
N ASP A 44 15.03 4.92 -2.94
CA ASP A 44 13.67 4.95 -3.51
C ASP A 44 12.72 5.78 -2.64
N PHE A 45 12.82 5.60 -1.32
CA PHE A 45 12.03 6.34 -0.33
C PHE A 45 12.33 7.84 -0.34
N ALA A 46 13.61 8.21 -0.41
CA ALA A 46 14.03 9.61 -0.45
C ALA A 46 13.53 10.31 -1.72
N ALA A 47 13.59 9.63 -2.87
CA ALA A 47 13.26 10.19 -4.18
C ALA A 47 11.75 10.34 -4.45
N ALA A 48 10.89 9.62 -3.72
CA ALA A 48 9.45 9.66 -3.90
C ALA A 48 8.80 10.86 -3.17
N ASP A 49 7.85 11.51 -3.82
CA ASP A 49 7.00 12.56 -3.21
C ASP A 49 5.85 11.93 -2.40
N LEU A 50 5.35 10.78 -2.88
CA LEU A 50 4.29 9.98 -2.26
C LEU A 50 4.70 8.50 -2.28
N ILE A 51 4.47 7.81 -1.18
CA ILE A 51 4.70 6.37 -1.04
C ILE A 51 3.37 5.67 -0.80
N ILE A 52 3.07 4.64 -1.58
CA ILE A 52 1.87 3.82 -1.43
C ILE A 52 2.30 2.43 -0.95
N LEU A 53 1.80 1.98 0.19
CA LEU A 53 2.09 0.65 0.74
C LEU A 53 0.92 -0.29 0.48
N ALA A 54 1.16 -1.37 -0.26
CA ALA A 54 0.15 -2.37 -0.61
C ALA A 54 0.49 -3.74 0.00
N SER A 55 -0.45 -4.34 0.74
CA SER A 55 -0.20 -5.63 1.39
C SER A 55 -1.47 -6.47 1.53
N PRO A 56 -1.40 -7.81 1.35
CA PRO A 56 -2.43 -8.69 1.88
C PRO A 56 -2.38 -8.70 3.41
N SER A 57 -3.46 -9.16 4.04
CA SER A 57 -3.50 -9.43 5.48
C SER A 57 -3.37 -10.92 5.74
N TRP A 58 -2.56 -11.26 6.74
CA TRP A 58 -2.28 -12.65 7.12
C TRP A 58 -2.24 -12.83 8.63
N ASP A 59 -2.44 -14.08 9.06
CA ASP A 59 -1.96 -14.52 10.36
C ASP A 59 -0.44 -14.67 10.30
N TYR A 60 0.23 -14.04 11.26
CA TYR A 60 1.63 -14.29 11.48
C TYR A 60 1.93 -14.39 12.98
N GLU A 61 2.64 -15.45 13.38
CA GLU A 61 2.99 -15.74 14.79
C GLU A 61 1.76 -15.64 15.71
N SER A 62 0.61 -16.15 15.26
CA SER A 62 -0.66 -16.13 15.99
C SER A 62 -1.24 -14.72 16.21
N LEU A 63 -0.74 -13.75 15.44
CA LEU A 63 -1.31 -12.43 15.35
C LEU A 63 -1.98 -12.29 13.97
N GLU A 64 -3.30 -12.25 13.97
CA GLU A 64 -4.10 -12.07 12.77
C GLU A 64 -4.05 -10.61 12.28
N GLY A 65 -4.21 -10.40 10.98
CA GLY A 65 -4.26 -9.06 10.40
C GLY A 65 -2.89 -8.39 10.22
N GLN A 66 -1.81 -9.16 10.17
CA GLN A 66 -0.47 -8.63 9.89
C GLN A 66 -0.27 -8.39 8.38
N PRO A 67 0.54 -7.39 7.98
CA PRO A 67 0.98 -7.28 6.61
C PRO A 67 1.83 -8.49 6.22
N HIS A 68 2.03 -8.68 4.92
CA HIS A 68 2.93 -9.71 4.40
C HIS A 68 4.28 -9.71 5.15
N PRO A 69 4.85 -10.87 5.53
CA PRO A 69 6.06 -10.94 6.35
C PRO A 69 7.25 -10.14 5.82
N ASP A 70 7.33 -9.95 4.51
CA ASP A 70 8.39 -9.17 3.85
C ASP A 70 8.38 -7.68 4.20
N TYR A 71 7.26 -7.16 4.68
CA TYR A 71 7.21 -5.80 5.21
C TYR A 71 8.02 -5.64 6.49
N ARG A 72 8.26 -6.70 7.26
CA ARG A 72 8.95 -6.57 8.56
C ARG A 72 10.40 -6.16 8.47
N PRO A 73 11.28 -6.83 7.69
CA PRO A 73 12.65 -6.35 7.53
C PRO A 73 12.70 -4.93 6.98
N PHE A 74 11.76 -4.58 6.09
CA PHE A 74 11.62 -3.23 5.55
C PHE A 74 11.23 -2.21 6.65
N MET A 75 10.17 -2.47 7.42
CA MET A 75 9.69 -1.60 8.50
C MET A 75 10.75 -1.43 9.58
N GLU A 76 11.40 -2.54 9.98
CA GLU A 76 12.48 -2.55 10.96
C GLU A 76 13.67 -1.72 10.48
N GLY A 77 14.04 -1.83 9.19
CA GLY A 77 15.17 -1.10 8.61
C GLY A 77 15.00 0.42 8.55
N ILE A 78 13.76 0.93 8.65
CA ILE A 78 13.48 2.38 8.59
C ILE A 78 12.77 2.93 9.83
N LYS A 79 12.51 2.12 10.86
CA LYS A 79 11.70 2.51 12.03
C LYS A 79 12.26 3.72 12.81
N ASP A 80 13.58 3.88 12.81
CA ASP A 80 14.28 4.95 13.52
C ASP A 80 14.46 6.22 12.67
N GLN A 81 14.05 6.16 11.40
CA GLN A 81 14.08 7.29 10.48
C GLN A 81 12.78 8.10 10.58
N LYS A 82 12.89 9.42 10.42
CA LYS A 82 11.74 10.33 10.42
C LYS A 82 11.43 10.80 9.01
N PHE A 83 10.18 10.63 8.61
CA PHE A 83 9.63 10.99 7.31
C PHE A 83 8.60 12.12 7.45
N ALA A 84 8.87 13.06 8.37
CA ALA A 84 8.03 14.23 8.58
C ALA A 84 7.73 14.96 7.26
N GLY A 85 6.44 15.16 6.97
CA GLY A 85 5.96 15.79 5.74
C GLY A 85 5.98 14.89 4.49
N LYS A 86 6.48 13.65 4.57
CA LYS A 86 6.37 12.68 3.49
C LYS A 86 4.94 12.15 3.42
N LYS A 87 4.40 12.09 2.20
CA LYS A 87 3.02 11.65 1.94
C LYS A 87 2.96 10.13 1.81
N PHE A 88 1.91 9.54 2.35
CA PHE A 88 1.65 8.11 2.30
C PHE A 88 0.19 7.80 1.93
N ALA A 89 -0.03 6.62 1.36
CA ALA A 89 -1.34 5.98 1.23
C ALA A 89 -1.20 4.46 1.41
N VAL A 90 -2.29 3.76 1.75
CA VAL A 90 -2.26 2.32 2.00
C VAL A 90 -3.35 1.58 1.23
N ILE A 91 -3.00 0.42 0.69
CA ILE A 91 -3.88 -0.53 0.01
C ILE A 91 -3.84 -1.85 0.79
N GLY A 92 -4.96 -2.27 1.33
CA GLY A 92 -5.13 -3.56 1.99
C GLY A 92 -5.93 -4.52 1.13
N LEU A 93 -5.42 -5.75 0.97
CA LEU A 93 -6.22 -6.86 0.49
C LEU A 93 -6.49 -7.82 1.65
N GLY A 94 -7.70 -8.38 1.68
CA GLY A 94 -8.10 -9.33 2.70
C GLY A 94 -9.39 -10.03 2.32
N ASP A 95 -9.98 -10.69 3.30
CA ASP A 95 -11.23 -11.43 3.17
C ASP A 95 -12.07 -11.14 4.42
N SER A 96 -13.30 -10.67 4.23
CA SER A 96 -14.19 -10.25 5.32
C SER A 96 -14.74 -11.41 6.15
N SER A 97 -14.49 -12.66 5.76
CA SER A 97 -14.77 -13.85 6.58
C SER A 97 -13.80 -14.02 7.76
N TYR A 98 -12.66 -13.32 7.75
CA TYR A 98 -11.68 -13.31 8.83
C TYR A 98 -12.00 -12.23 9.87
N THR A 99 -11.54 -12.43 11.11
CA THR A 99 -11.79 -11.52 12.24
C THR A 99 -11.22 -10.13 11.96
N TYR A 100 -10.01 -10.06 11.42
CA TYR A 100 -9.31 -8.80 11.15
C TYR A 100 -9.29 -8.49 9.65
N PHE A 101 -10.47 -8.17 9.10
CA PHE A 101 -10.62 -7.76 7.70
C PHE A 101 -9.65 -6.64 7.32
N CYS A 102 -8.76 -6.93 6.37
CA CYS A 102 -7.69 -6.05 5.91
C CYS A 102 -6.86 -5.46 7.08
N GLY A 103 -6.59 -6.26 8.13
CA GLY A 103 -5.86 -5.81 9.32
C GLY A 103 -4.48 -5.18 9.02
N ALA A 104 -3.85 -5.58 7.91
CA ALA A 104 -2.56 -5.03 7.48
C ALA A 104 -2.61 -3.51 7.29
N VAL A 105 -3.77 -2.97 6.90
CA VAL A 105 -3.97 -1.51 6.77
C VAL A 105 -3.71 -0.82 8.10
N ASN A 106 -4.29 -1.31 9.18
CA ASN A 106 -4.16 -0.70 10.50
C ASN A 106 -2.68 -0.72 10.94
N VAL A 107 -1.99 -1.84 10.73
CA VAL A 107 -0.57 -2.00 11.06
C VAL A 107 0.31 -1.02 10.28
N LEU A 108 0.06 -0.88 8.97
CA LEU A 108 0.83 0.01 8.10
C LEU A 108 0.54 1.49 8.39
N GLU A 109 -0.71 1.86 8.66
CA GLU A 109 -1.06 3.22 9.08
C GLU A 109 -0.41 3.61 10.41
N ASP A 110 -0.42 2.70 11.40
CA ASP A 110 0.22 2.96 12.69
C ASP A 110 1.74 3.06 12.56
N PHE A 111 2.33 2.28 11.65
CA PHE A 111 3.73 2.43 11.30
C PHE A 111 4.03 3.78 10.65
N ILE A 112 3.23 4.22 9.66
CA ILE A 112 3.36 5.53 9.03
C ILE A 112 3.32 6.65 10.07
N LYS A 113 2.41 6.56 11.07
CA LYS A 113 2.35 7.53 12.17
C LYS A 113 3.62 7.53 13.02
N LYS A 114 4.17 6.35 13.37
CA LYS A 114 5.40 6.23 14.19
C LYS A 114 6.63 6.87 13.53
N ILE A 115 6.69 6.81 12.20
CA ILE A 115 7.77 7.41 11.41
C ILE A 115 7.47 8.86 10.98
N ASP A 116 6.47 9.51 11.57
CA ASP A 116 6.02 10.89 11.30
C ASP A 116 5.54 11.13 9.84
N GLY A 117 5.15 10.07 9.13
CA GLY A 117 4.54 10.16 7.80
C GLY A 117 3.10 10.66 7.84
N THR A 118 2.62 11.23 6.73
CA THR A 118 1.27 11.79 6.61
C THR A 118 0.43 11.00 5.61
N LEU A 119 -0.69 10.42 6.05
CA LEU A 119 -1.68 9.84 5.15
C LEU A 119 -2.42 10.96 4.41
N VAL A 120 -2.44 10.88 3.07
CA VAL A 120 -3.10 11.92 2.23
C VAL A 120 -4.48 11.53 1.73
N THR A 121 -4.87 10.28 1.96
CA THR A 121 -6.21 9.78 1.67
C THR A 121 -6.53 8.62 2.60
N ASP A 122 -7.82 8.32 2.75
CA ASP A 122 -8.27 7.12 3.42
C ASP A 122 -7.77 5.89 2.66
N SER A 123 -7.30 4.91 3.42
CA SER A 123 -6.80 3.64 2.88
C SER A 123 -7.93 2.84 2.25
N ILE A 124 -7.63 2.12 1.16
CA ILE A 124 -8.58 1.23 0.51
C ILE A 124 -8.43 -0.19 1.02
N LYS A 125 -9.55 -0.85 1.33
CA LYS A 125 -9.65 -2.24 1.74
C LYS A 125 -10.40 -3.04 0.67
N ILE A 126 -9.75 -4.04 0.11
CA ILE A 126 -10.30 -4.90 -0.94
C ILE A 126 -10.63 -6.27 -0.36
N ASP A 127 -11.90 -6.65 -0.51
CA ASP A 127 -12.44 -7.91 -0.04
C ASP A 127 -12.42 -8.95 -1.16
N GLY A 128 -11.67 -10.03 -0.95
CA GLY A 128 -11.55 -11.16 -1.87
C GLY A 128 -11.25 -10.74 -3.31
N PHE A 129 -10.03 -10.24 -3.59
CA PHE A 129 -9.69 -9.65 -4.89
C PHE A 129 -10.17 -10.49 -6.09
N TYR A 130 -9.91 -11.79 -6.08
CA TYR A 130 -10.32 -12.70 -7.16
C TYR A 130 -11.76 -13.22 -7.07
N LEU A 131 -12.47 -13.01 -5.95
CA LEU A 131 -13.88 -13.38 -5.82
C LEU A 131 -14.76 -12.50 -6.72
N ASP A 132 -14.43 -11.21 -6.81
CA ASP A 132 -15.04 -10.27 -7.75
C ASP A 132 -13.99 -9.29 -8.30
N GLN A 133 -13.14 -9.82 -9.19
CA GLN A 133 -12.03 -9.06 -9.75
C GLN A 133 -12.50 -7.83 -10.53
N SER A 134 -13.64 -7.89 -11.22
CA SER A 134 -14.14 -6.77 -12.01
C SER A 134 -14.51 -5.59 -11.11
N THR A 135 -15.35 -5.82 -10.10
CA THR A 135 -15.76 -4.79 -9.14
C THR A 135 -14.57 -4.27 -8.33
N ASN A 136 -13.68 -5.17 -7.89
CA ASN A 136 -12.52 -4.76 -7.10
C ASN A 136 -11.51 -3.94 -7.92
N SER A 137 -11.35 -4.24 -9.21
CA SER A 137 -10.52 -3.42 -10.11
C SER A 137 -11.11 -2.02 -10.30
N GLN A 138 -12.43 -1.90 -10.43
CA GLN A 138 -13.11 -0.60 -10.53
C GLN A 138 -12.97 0.22 -9.24
N LYS A 139 -13.09 -0.41 -8.06
CA LYS A 139 -12.87 0.27 -6.77
C LYS A 139 -11.45 0.85 -6.66
N LEU A 140 -10.44 0.09 -7.10
CA LEU A 140 -9.05 0.53 -7.11
C LEU A 140 -8.82 1.70 -8.08
N ASP A 141 -9.39 1.62 -9.28
CA ASP A 141 -9.32 2.71 -10.26
C ASP A 141 -9.96 3.99 -9.70
N MET A 142 -11.19 3.90 -9.18
CA MET A 142 -11.87 5.06 -8.57
C MET A 142 -11.09 5.65 -7.41
N TRP A 143 -10.52 4.82 -6.54
CA TRP A 143 -9.70 5.30 -5.43
C TRP A 143 -8.43 5.99 -5.92
N ALA A 144 -7.77 5.45 -6.96
CA ALA A 144 -6.59 6.05 -7.55
C ALA A 144 -6.90 7.38 -8.28
N GLN A 145 -8.06 7.51 -8.92
CA GLN A 145 -8.54 8.78 -9.49
C GLN A 145 -8.72 9.85 -8.40
N ASN A 146 -9.43 9.50 -7.31
CA ASN A 146 -9.62 10.40 -6.19
C ASN A 146 -8.29 10.82 -5.53
N LEU A 147 -7.33 9.89 -5.46
CA LEU A 147 -5.99 10.19 -4.96
C LEU A 147 -5.26 11.14 -5.91
N ALA A 148 -5.33 10.93 -7.22
CA ALA A 148 -4.73 11.81 -8.23
C ALA A 148 -5.26 13.26 -8.12
N GLU A 149 -6.57 13.43 -7.95
CA GLU A 149 -7.18 14.75 -7.78
C GLU A 149 -6.69 15.47 -6.52
N LYS A 150 -6.52 14.75 -5.40
CA LYS A 150 -6.06 15.34 -4.13
C LYS A 150 -4.59 15.76 -4.14
N ILE A 151 -3.78 15.15 -4.98
CA ILE A 151 -2.32 15.34 -5.02
C ILE A 151 -1.82 16.14 -6.23
N SER A 152 -2.74 16.52 -7.10
CA SER A 152 -2.50 17.41 -8.24
C SER A 152 -2.34 18.87 -7.81
#